data_AF-A0A976HDI0-F1
#
_entry.id   AF-A0A976HDI0-F1
#
_cell.length_a   1.000
_cell.length_b   1.000
_cell.length_c   1.000
_cell.angle_alpha   90.00
_cell.angle_beta   90.00
_cell.angle_gamma   90.00
#
_symmetry.space_group_name_H-M   'P 1'
#
loop_
_entity.id
_entity.type
_entity.pdbx_description
1 polymer ?
#
loop_
_entity_poly.entity_id
_entity_poly.type
_entity_poly.pdbx_seq_one_letter_code
_entity_poly.pdbx_strand_id
1 'polypeptide(L)' 'ELLADPEVTAALSPAEIEEKFDLGYHTKHVDRIFARVFGS' A
#
# COMPACT_ATOMS: atom_id res chain seq x y z
N GLU A 1 14.23 6.96 0.36
CA GLU A 1 14.40 8.20 -0.42
C GLU A 1 13.27 9.21 -0.19
N LEU A 2 11.98 8.83 -0.12
CA LEU A 2 10.87 9.79 0.10
C LEU A 2 10.84 10.51 1.46
N LEU A 3 11.25 9.84 2.55
CA LEU A 3 11.30 10.47 3.87
C LEU A 3 12.41 11.54 4.00
N ALA A 4 13.34 11.59 3.05
CA ALA A 4 14.38 12.61 3.00
C ALA A 4 14.02 13.78 2.07
N ASP A 5 12.88 13.71 1.38
CA ASP A 5 12.43 14.73 0.45
C ASP A 5 11.58 15.79 1.19
N PRO A 6 12.03 17.06 1.25
CA PRO A 6 11.33 18.12 1.96
C PRO A 6 10.01 18.52 1.28
N GLU A 7 9.85 18.33 -0.03
CA GLU A 7 8.58 18.61 -0.71
C GLU A 7 7.54 17.52 -0.37
N VAL A 8 7.97 16.26 -0.29
CA VAL A 8 7.10 15.13 0.04
C VAL A 8 6.70 15.14 1.51
N THR A 9 7.65 15.38 2.42
CA THR A 9 7.41 15.43 3.86
C THR A 9 6.65 16.68 4.31
N ALA A 10 6.62 17.74 3.50
CA ALA A 10 5.74 18.88 3.72
C ALA A 10 4.27 18.57 3.40
N ALA A 11 4.01 17.62 2.49
CA ALA A 11 2.66 17.26 2.05
C ALA A 11 2.07 16.04 2.79
N LEU A 12 2.92 15.11 3.23
CA LEU A 12 2.52 13.86 3.87
C LEU A 12 3.39 13.59 5.10
N SER A 13 2.76 13.17 6.19
CA SER A 13 3.49 12.70 7.37
C SER A 13 4.23 11.38 7.08
N PRO A 14 5.27 11.05 7.85
CA PRO A 14 6.00 9.78 7.69
C PRO A 14 5.08 8.55 7.75
N ALA A 15 4.11 8.54 8.66
CA ALA A 15 3.16 7.43 8.79
C ALA A 15 2.23 7.29 7.57
N GLU A 16 1.79 8.42 6.98
CA GLU A 16 1.00 8.40 5.74
C GLU A 16 1.82 7.91 4.55
N ILE A 17 3.09 8.29 4.48
CA ILE A 17 4.02 7.80 3.46
C ILE A 17 4.18 6.29 3.61
N GLU A 18 4.47 5.80 4.82
CA GLU A 18 4.63 4.36 5.10
C GLU A 18 3.38 3.54 4.74
N GLU A 19 2.18 4.05 5.03
CA GLU A 19 0.91 3.41 4.67
C GLU A 19 0.76 3.21 3.15
N LYS A 20 1.24 4.15 2.30
CA LYS A 20 1.15 3.99 0.84
C LYS A 20 2.00 2.83 0.31
N PHE A 21 3.01 2.42 1.06
CA PHE A 21 3.87 1.27 0.73
C PHE A 21 3.45 -0.01 1.45
N ASP A 22 2.32 -0.02 2.16
CA ASP A 22 1.80 -1.22 2.82
C ASP A 22 1.43 -2.31 1.80
N LEU A 23 2.09 -3.46 1.90
CA LEU A 23 1.84 -4.59 0.99
C LEU A 23 0.44 -5.20 1.21
N GLY A 24 -0.09 -5.12 2.43
CA GLY A 24 -1.43 -5.60 2.77
C GLY A 24 -2.50 -4.88 1.94
N TYR A 25 -2.40 -3.55 1.84
CA TYR A 25 -3.29 -2.73 1.02
C TYR A 25 -3.29 -3.17 -0.45
N HIS A 26 -2.12 -3.49 -1.00
CA HIS A 26 -1.97 -3.89 -2.41
C HIS A 26 -2.40 -5.34 -2.66
N THR A 27 -2.36 -6.20 -1.64
CA THR A 27 -2.71 -7.63 -1.75
C THR A 27 -4.06 -7.99 -1.13
N LYS A 28 -4.80 -7.02 -0.59
CA LYS A 28 -6.08 -7.22 0.14
C LYS A 28 -7.20 -7.95 -0.61
N HIS A 29 -7.08 -8.11 -1.92
CA HIS A 29 -8.08 -8.78 -2.75
C HIS A 29 -7.60 -10.08 -3.37
N VAL A 30 -6.38 -10.53 -3.06
CA VAL A 30 -5.80 -11.77 -3.59
C VAL A 30 -6.72 -12.95 -3.28
N ASP A 31 -7.15 -13.13 -2.03
CA ASP A 31 -8.00 -14.25 -1.64
C ASP A 31 -9.33 -14.27 -2.41
N ARG A 32 -9.95 -13.09 -2.60
CA ARG A 32 -11.19 -12.96 -3.37
C ARG A 32 -11.01 -13.35 -4.83
N ILE A 33 -9.88 -12.99 -5.43
CA ILE A 33 -9.56 -13.35 -6.82
C ILE A 33 -9.32 -14.86 -6.92
N PHE A 34 -8.57 -15.45 -5.99
CA PHE A 34 -8.29 -16.88 -5.95
C PHE A 34 -9.57 -17.70 -5.77
N ALA A 35 -10.45 -17.30 -4.85
CA ALA A 35 -11.75 -17.94 -4.67
C ALA A 35 -12.62 -17.89 -5.94
N ARG A 36 -12.54 -16.81 -6.73
CA ARG A 36 -13.27 -16.70 -8.00
C ARG A 36 -12.73 -17.63 -9.08
N VAL A 37 -11.40 -17.76 -9.19
CA VAL A 37 -10.75 -18.48 -10.29
C VAL A 37 -10.62 -19.97 -10.00
N PHE A 38 -10.41 -20.34 -8.74
CA PHE A 38 -10.11 -21.71 -8.33
C PHE A 38 -11.15 -22.31 -7.36
N GLY A 39 -12.14 -21.52 -6.94
CA GLY A 39 -13.22 -21.97 -6.05
C GLY A 39 -14.40 -22.57 -6.82
N SER A 40 -14.15 -23.54 -7.70
CA SER A 40 -15.07 -24.55 -8.27
C SER A 40 -14.28 -25.47 -9.19
#